data_AF-A0A924JNE8-F1
#
_entry.id   AF-A0A924JNE8-F1
#
_cell.length_a   1.000
_cell.length_b   1.000
_cell.length_c   1.000
_cell.angle_alpha   90.00
_cell.angle_beta   90.00
_cell.angle_gamma   90.00
#
_symmetry.space_group_name_H-M   'P 1'
#
loop_
_entity.id
_entity.type
_entity.pdbx_description
1 polymer ?
#
loop_
_entity_poly.entity_id
_entity_poly.type
_entity_poly.pdbx_seq_one_letter_code
_entity_poly.pdbx_strand_id
1 'polypeptide(L)' 'MGRIFEVRKATMFARWDRMAKQFTRIGKEIVIAVKAAGPDIATNPALRRCFQNARSVGMPKD' A
#
# COMPACT_ATOMS: atom_id res chain seq x y z
N MET A 1 -23.07 20.00 11.55
CA MET A 1 -21.62 19.87 11.34
C MET A 1 -21.07 21.22 10.92
N GLY A 2 -20.21 21.86 11.73
CA GLY A 2 -19.65 23.17 11.39
C GLY A 2 -18.57 23.09 10.30
N ARG A 3 -18.16 24.22 9.72
CA ARG A 3 -17.14 24.29 8.65
C ARG A 3 -15.83 23.56 9.01
N ILE A 4 -15.39 23.65 10.27
CA ILE A 4 -14.19 22.96 10.78
C ILE A 4 -14.34 21.43 10.70
N PHE A 5 -15.54 20.91 10.97
CA PHE A 5 -15.80 19.47 10.88
C PHE A 5 -15.69 18.99 9.42
N GLU A 6 -16.29 19.70 8.47
CA GLU A 6 -16.25 19.32 7.06
C GLU A 6 -14.82 19.35 6.49
N VAL A 7 -14.00 20.34 6.89
CA VAL A 7 -12.58 20.38 6.51
C VAL A 7 -11.81 19.19 7.07
N ARG A 8 -12.00 18.84 8.36
CA ARG A 8 -11.36 17.67 8.97
C ARG A 8 -11.79 16.37 8.27
N LYS A 9 -13.08 16.22 8.01
CA LYS A 9 -13.64 15.08 7.28
C LYS A 9 -13.03 14.95 5.88
N ALA A 10 -12.92 16.03 5.12
CA ALA A 10 -12.28 16.04 3.80
C ALA A 10 -10.81 15.62 3.87
N THR A 11 -10.04 16.14 4.84
CA THR A 11 -8.63 15.74 5.02
C THR A 11 -8.48 14.26 5.38
N MET A 12 -9.38 13.73 6.20
CA MET A 12 -9.39 12.32 6.58
C MET A 12 -9.68 11.42 5.38
N PHE A 13 -10.70 11.74 4.58
CA PHE A 13 -11.00 11.00 3.35
C PHE A 13 -9.88 11.08 2.31
N ALA A 14 -9.26 12.25 2.13
CA ALA A 14 -8.13 12.41 1.21
C ALA A 14 -6.91 11.56 1.62
N ARG A 15 -6.72 11.32 2.93
CA ARG A 15 -5.69 10.41 3.44
C ARG A 15 -6.06 8.95 3.17
N TRP A 16 -7.31 8.56 3.43
CA TRP A 16 -7.78 7.19 3.21
C TRP A 16 -7.78 6.80 1.72
N ASP A 17 -8.18 7.72 0.83
CA ASP A 17 -8.12 7.51 -0.62
C ASP A 17 -6.68 7.25 -1.11
N ARG A 18 -5.71 8.02 -0.58
CA ARG A 18 -4.29 7.79 -0.87
C ARG A 18 -3.80 6.42 -0.37
N MET A 19 -4.22 6.00 0.83
CA MET A 19 -3.88 4.69 1.36
C MET A 19 -4.48 3.55 0.51
N ALA A 20 -5.74 3.65 0.12
CA ALA A 20 -6.41 2.64 -0.72
C ALA A 20 -5.70 2.46 -2.08
N LYS A 21 -5.29 3.57 -2.71
CA LYS A 21 -4.51 3.56 -3.96
C LYS A 21 -3.12 2.93 -3.78
N GLN A 22 -2.47 3.18 -2.65
CA GLN A 22 -1.18 2.55 -2.34
C GLN A 22 -1.33 1.05 -2.10
N PHE A 23 -2.33 0.60 -1.34
CA PHE A 23 -2.57 -0.83 -1.11
C PHE A 23 -2.81 -1.60 -2.40
N THR A 24 -3.67 -1.08 -3.28
CA THR A 24 -3.94 -1.71 -4.58
C THR A 24 -2.71 -1.74 -5.49
N ARG A 25 -1.88 -0.70 -5.48
CA ARG A 25 -0.63 -0.65 -6.23
C ARG A 25 0.40 -1.67 -5.72
N ILE A 26 0.65 -1.70 -4.41
CA ILE A 26 1.61 -2.62 -3.79
C ILE A 26 1.16 -4.07 -4.02
N GLY A 27 -0.13 -4.39 -3.88
CA GLY A 27 -0.64 -5.73 -4.19
C GLY A 27 -0.37 -6.15 -5.63
N LYS A 28 -0.56 -5.25 -6.61
CA LYS A 28 -0.19 -5.53 -8.02
C LYS A 28 1.31 -5.73 -8.20
N GLU A 29 2.13 -4.88 -7.59
CA GLU A 29 3.60 -4.98 -7.66
C GLU A 29 4.11 -6.30 -7.06
N ILE A 30 3.52 -6.76 -5.95
CA ILE A 30 3.82 -8.08 -5.35
C ILE A 30 3.49 -9.20 -6.34
N VAL A 31 2.28 -9.21 -6.92
CA VAL A 31 1.86 -10.25 -7.88
C VAL A 31 2.78 -10.29 -9.11
N ILE A 32 3.17 -9.13 -9.63
CA ILE A 32 4.09 -9.04 -10.78
C ILE A 32 5.48 -9.56 -10.38
N ALA A 33 6.01 -9.15 -9.22
CA ALA A 33 7.30 -9.59 -8.74
C ALA A 33 7.35 -11.12 -8.54
N VAL A 34 6.30 -11.70 -7.96
CA VAL A 34 6.18 -13.15 -7.77
C VAL A 34 6.13 -13.88 -9.11
N LYS A 35 5.37 -13.38 -10.10
CA LYS A 35 5.32 -13.97 -11.44
C LYS A 35 6.65 -13.88 -12.18
N ALA A 36 7.44 -12.83 -11.95
CA ALA A 36 8.69 -12.59 -12.67
C ALA A 36 9.85 -13.47 -12.18
N ALA A 37 9.99 -13.66 -10.87
CA ALA A 37 11.17 -14.35 -10.30
C ALA A 37 10.83 -15.28 -9.12
N GLY A 38 9.58 -15.71 -9.00
CA GLY A 38 9.12 -16.63 -7.97
C GLY A 38 8.78 -15.96 -6.63
N PRO A 39 8.21 -16.73 -5.69
CA PRO A 39 7.65 -16.24 -4.43
C PRO A 39 8.68 -15.97 -3.33
N ASP A 40 9.96 -16.27 -3.57
CA ASP A 40 10.99 -16.16 -2.54
C ASP A 40 11.60 -14.74 -2.44
N ILE A 41 11.54 -14.16 -1.25
CA ILE A 41 11.99 -12.79 -0.94
C ILE A 41 13.53 -12.71 -0.87
N ALA A 42 14.21 -13.83 -0.58
CA ALA A 42 15.66 -13.88 -0.49
C ALA A 42 16.29 -13.77 -1.89
N THR A 43 15.70 -14.45 -2.87
CA THR A 43 16.18 -14.47 -4.26
C THR A 43 15.60 -13.34 -5.12
N ASN A 44 14.45 -12.76 -4.76
CA ASN A 44 13.79 -11.71 -5.54
C ASN A 44 13.92 -10.30 -4.91
N PRO A 45 14.82 -9.44 -5.41
CA PRO A 45 15.01 -8.08 -4.89
C PRO A 45 13.83 -7.13 -5.19
N ALA A 46 12.98 -7.43 -6.18
CA ALA A 46 11.78 -6.66 -6.46
C ALA A 46 10.70 -6.95 -5.41
N LEU A 47 10.50 -8.23 -5.08
CA LEU A 47 9.56 -8.65 -4.04
C LEU A 47 9.96 -8.08 -2.66
N ARG A 48 11.26 -8.05 -2.35
CA ARG A 48 11.79 -7.44 -1.12
C ARG A 48 11.44 -5.96 -0.99
N ARG A 49 11.59 -5.20 -2.09
CA ARG A 49 11.20 -3.78 -2.14
C ARG A 49 9.69 -3.59 -1.95
N CYS A 50 8.89 -4.43 -2.60
CA CYS A 50 7.44 -4.41 -2.44
C CYS A 50 7.02 -4.66 -0.98
N PHE A 51 7.67 -5.59 -0.29
CA PHE A 51 7.42 -5.87 1.13
C PHE A 51 7.81 -4.71 2.05
N GLN A 52 8.91 -4.02 1.77
CA GLN A 52 9.30 -2.83 2.53
C GLN A 52 8.27 -1.70 2.35
N ASN A 53 7.80 -1.50 1.11
CA ASN A 53 6.74 -0.55 0.81
C ASN A 53 5.41 -0.94 1.47
N ALA A 54 5.06 -2.23 1.49
CA ALA A 54 3.87 -2.73 2.19
C ALA A 54 3.91 -2.43 3.70
N ARG A 55 5.08 -2.61 4.33
CA ARG A 55 5.27 -2.31 5.75
C ARG A 55 5.19 -0.82 6.06
N SER A 56 5.70 0.05 5.18
CA SER A 56 5.67 1.50 5.40
C SER A 56 4.25 2.08 5.34
N VAL A 57 3.35 1.43 4.58
CA VAL A 57 1.94 1.81 4.48
C VAL A 57 1.05 1.10 5.51
N GLY A 58 1.63 0.31 6.42
CA GLY A 58 0.86 -0.42 7.44
C GLY A 58 -0.04 -1.50 6.88
N MET A 59 0.34 -2.13 5.76
CA MET A 59 -0.44 -3.20 5.14
C MET A 59 -0.55 -4.40 6.10
N PRO A 60 -1.76 -4.96 6.32
CA PRO A 60 -1.95 -6.20 7.07
C PRO A 60 -1.16 -7.36 6.45
N LYS A 61 -0.79 -8.34 7.27
CA LYS A 61 0.04 -9.48 6.86
C LYS A 61 -0.75 -10.77 6.63
N ASP A 62 -2.06 -10.72 6.84
CA ASP A 62 -3.00 -11.83 6.63
C ASP A 62 -3.27 -12.08 5.14
#